data_AF-A0A822CTC3-F1
#
_entry.id   AF-A0A822CTC3-F1
#
_cell.length_a   1.000
_cell.length_b   1.000
_cell.length_c   1.000
_cell.angle_alpha   90.00
_cell.angle_beta   90.00
_cell.angle_gamma   90.00
#
_symmetry.space_group_name_H-M   'P 1'
#
loop_
_entity.id
_entity.type
_entity.pdbx_description
1 polymer ?
#
loop_
_entity_poly.entity_id
_entity_poly.type
_entity_poly.pdbx_seq_one_letter_code
_entity_poly.pdbx_strand_id
1 'polypeptide(L)'
;ETPENPPNGLTVHESAAIRLYTLEWETPHKSLYSMLNYTLKSSNREELRPYFKYMKLFLTALAKIPCEPITTVWRGVKKDLSAELQPGAPLTWWSFSSCTKSLTVLENNMYLGTVGERTLFSVEAINGRIISDHSHFATEDEVLLLPGTHMVVVSHLVPSPNLYIIHLKQVIPEETLLEPPFKGALLYPKP
;
A
#
# COMPACT_ATOMS: atom_id res chain seq x y z
N GLU A 1 -8.58 -0.96 -20.71
CA GLU A 1 -9.89 -0.97 -20.02
C GLU A 1 -9.91 -2.11 -19.01
N THR A 2 -10.91 -2.18 -18.11
CA THR A 2 -11.03 -3.34 -17.21
C THR A 2 -11.53 -4.55 -18.00
N PRO A 3 -10.90 -5.73 -17.89
CA PRO A 3 -11.35 -6.93 -18.60
C PRO A 3 -12.78 -7.37 -18.19
N GLU A 4 -13.55 -7.93 -19.12
CA GLU A 4 -14.86 -8.52 -18.83
C GLU A 4 -14.78 -9.75 -17.92
N ASN A 5 -13.67 -10.51 -18.02
CA ASN A 5 -13.38 -11.67 -17.20
C ASN A 5 -12.02 -11.46 -16.50
N PRO A 6 -11.97 -10.69 -15.39
CA PRO A 6 -10.72 -10.42 -14.70
C PRO A 6 -10.21 -11.67 -13.96
N PRO A 7 -8.89 -11.78 -13.72
CA PRO A 7 -8.30 -12.90 -13.00
C PRO A 7 -8.68 -12.93 -11.50
N ASN A 8 -8.17 -13.93 -10.78
CA ASN A 8 -8.35 -14.11 -9.32
C ASN A 8 -9.81 -14.29 -8.86
N GLY A 9 -10.71 -14.65 -9.78
CA GLY A 9 -12.14 -14.81 -9.48
C GLY A 9 -12.82 -13.50 -9.08
N LEU A 10 -12.26 -12.36 -9.50
CA LEU A 10 -12.87 -11.06 -9.28
C LEU A 10 -14.05 -10.85 -10.22
N THR A 11 -15.01 -10.06 -9.78
CA THR A 11 -15.99 -9.45 -10.67
C THR A 11 -15.37 -8.26 -11.41
N VAL A 12 -16.00 -7.83 -12.51
CA VAL A 12 -15.59 -6.60 -13.23
C VAL A 12 -15.54 -5.39 -12.30
N HIS A 13 -16.50 -5.25 -11.38
CA HIS A 13 -16.54 -4.14 -10.43
C HIS A 13 -15.41 -4.20 -9.40
N GLU A 14 -15.06 -5.38 -8.93
CA GLU A 14 -13.93 -5.58 -8.01
C GLU A 14 -12.60 -5.25 -8.68
N SER A 15 -12.37 -5.75 -9.89
CA SER A 15 -11.17 -5.41 -10.67
C SER A 15 -11.13 -3.93 -11.05
N ALA A 16 -12.26 -3.33 -11.41
CA ALA A 16 -12.34 -1.91 -11.73
C ALA A 16 -12.09 -1.03 -10.50
N ALA A 17 -12.48 -1.47 -9.30
CA ALA A 17 -12.19 -0.74 -8.06
C ALA A 17 -10.68 -0.66 -7.79
N ILE A 18 -9.94 -1.75 -8.07
CA ILE A 18 -8.47 -1.76 -8.00
C ILE A 18 -7.88 -0.84 -9.07
N ARG A 19 -8.32 -0.97 -10.32
CA ARG A 19 -7.85 -0.09 -11.41
C ARG A 19 -8.06 1.39 -11.08
N LEU A 20 -9.23 1.73 -10.55
CA LEU A 20 -9.57 3.10 -10.15
C LEU A 20 -8.69 3.62 -9.01
N TYR A 21 -8.30 2.75 -8.07
CA TYR A 21 -7.34 3.10 -7.03
C TYR A 21 -5.99 3.48 -7.64
N THR A 22 -5.48 2.68 -8.57
CA THR A 22 -4.15 2.86 -9.19
C THR A 22 -4.08 3.95 -10.26
N LEU A 23 -5.23 4.54 -10.64
CA LEU A 23 -5.32 5.56 -11.66
C LEU A 23 -4.90 6.93 -11.12
N GLU A 24 -3.87 7.52 -11.70
CA GLU A 24 -3.52 8.92 -11.45
C GLU A 24 -4.40 9.83 -12.31
N TRP A 25 -4.88 10.93 -11.72
CA TRP A 25 -5.73 11.90 -12.41
C TRP A 25 -4.91 13.14 -12.76
N GLU A 26 -5.30 13.82 -13.84
CA GLU A 26 -4.62 15.02 -14.28
C GLU A 26 -4.79 16.17 -13.28
N THR A 27 -3.73 16.96 -13.10
CA THR A 27 -3.78 18.20 -12.33
C THR A 27 -4.82 19.14 -12.93
N PRO A 28 -5.63 19.84 -12.10
CA PRO A 28 -5.47 20.04 -10.65
C PRO A 28 -6.23 19.04 -9.77
N HIS A 29 -6.81 17.98 -10.33
CA HIS A 29 -7.65 17.05 -9.58
C HIS A 29 -6.82 16.05 -8.77
N LYS A 30 -7.26 15.77 -7.54
CA LYS A 30 -6.65 14.72 -6.72
C LYS A 30 -7.23 13.37 -7.10
N SER A 31 -6.36 12.39 -7.39
CA SER A 31 -6.75 11.01 -7.66
C SER A 31 -7.45 10.35 -6.46
N LEU A 32 -8.23 9.29 -6.71
CA LEU A 32 -8.91 8.55 -5.65
C LEU A 32 -7.93 7.99 -4.61
N TYR A 33 -6.80 7.44 -5.06
CA TYR A 33 -5.69 7.02 -4.21
C TYR A 33 -5.27 8.14 -3.24
N SER A 34 -5.03 9.33 -3.79
CA SER A 34 -4.54 10.49 -3.04
C SER A 34 -5.55 10.94 -1.98
N MET A 35 -6.83 11.05 -2.38
CA MET A 35 -7.90 11.47 -1.48
C MET A 35 -8.15 10.43 -0.37
N LEU A 36 -8.32 9.16 -0.71
CA LEU A 36 -8.60 8.10 0.25
C LEU A 36 -7.46 7.91 1.25
N ASN A 37 -6.21 7.86 0.78
CA ASN A 37 -5.06 7.69 1.67
C ASN A 37 -4.83 8.89 2.57
N TYR A 38 -5.14 10.11 2.11
CA TYR A 38 -5.14 11.29 2.97
C TYR A 38 -6.18 11.14 4.08
N THR A 39 -7.42 10.78 3.73
CA THR A 39 -8.50 10.60 4.71
C THR A 39 -8.21 9.47 5.70
N LEU A 40 -7.59 8.37 5.27
CA LEU A 40 -7.19 7.28 6.19
C LEU A 40 -6.18 7.73 7.26
N LYS A 41 -5.33 8.71 6.95
CA LYS A 41 -4.38 9.29 7.91
C LYS A 41 -5.01 10.35 8.81
N SER A 42 -6.15 10.92 8.42
CA SER A 42 -6.88 11.90 9.24
C SER A 42 -7.33 11.27 10.54
N SER A 43 -7.20 12.00 11.66
CA SER A 43 -7.73 11.56 12.96
C SER A 43 -9.26 11.55 12.99
N ASN A 44 -9.92 12.28 12.09
CA ASN A 44 -11.37 12.36 12.02
C ASN A 44 -11.96 11.20 11.19
N ARG A 45 -12.44 10.16 11.87
CA ARG A 45 -13.00 8.97 11.21
C ARG A 45 -14.32 9.22 10.46
N GLU A 46 -15.05 10.28 10.78
CA GLU A 46 -16.28 10.62 10.04
C GLU A 46 -15.99 11.00 8.58
N GLU A 47 -14.78 11.48 8.28
CA GLU A 47 -14.37 11.82 6.92
C GLU A 47 -14.25 10.59 6.01
N LEU A 48 -14.14 9.38 6.58
CA LEU A 48 -14.09 8.14 5.81
C LEU A 48 -15.47 7.67 5.32
N ARG A 49 -16.56 8.19 5.88
CA ARG A 49 -17.93 7.73 5.56
C ARG A 49 -18.28 7.75 4.07
N PRO A 50 -17.91 8.79 3.29
CA PRO A 50 -18.17 8.80 1.84
C PRO A 50 -17.50 7.62 1.12
N TYR A 51 -16.40 7.10 1.65
CA TYR A 51 -15.62 6.02 1.05
C TYR A 51 -16.10 4.63 1.45
N PHE A 52 -16.99 4.45 2.44
CA PHE A 52 -17.31 3.13 2.99
C PHE A 52 -17.80 2.12 1.94
N LYS A 53 -18.67 2.54 1.02
CA LYS A 53 -19.15 1.64 -0.06
C LYS A 53 -18.03 1.25 -1.01
N TYR A 54 -17.18 2.21 -1.38
CA TYR A 54 -16.01 1.96 -2.21
C TYR A 54 -15.01 1.05 -1.49
N MET A 55 -14.66 1.37 -0.25
CA MET A 55 -13.74 0.57 0.57
C MET A 55 -14.25 -0.85 0.77
N LYS A 56 -15.57 -1.05 0.96
CA LYS A 56 -16.15 -2.38 1.06
C LYS A 56 -15.89 -3.19 -0.22
N LEU A 57 -16.16 -2.61 -1.38
CA LEU A 57 -15.90 -3.25 -2.68
C LEU A 57 -14.41 -3.51 -2.88
N PHE A 58 -13.57 -2.50 -2.64
CA PHE A 58 -12.13 -2.57 -2.85
C PHE A 58 -11.46 -3.58 -1.93
N LEU A 59 -11.76 -3.58 -0.64
CA LEU A 59 -11.25 -4.56 0.31
C LEU A 59 -11.76 -5.97 0.01
N THR A 60 -12.99 -6.12 -0.48
CA THR A 60 -13.52 -7.42 -0.93
C THR A 60 -12.67 -7.96 -2.09
N ALA A 61 -12.35 -7.11 -3.08
CA ALA A 61 -11.48 -7.46 -4.19
C ALA A 61 -10.09 -7.90 -3.70
N LEU A 62 -9.44 -7.09 -2.86
CA LEU A 62 -8.12 -7.38 -2.32
C LEU A 62 -8.09 -8.65 -1.45
N ALA A 63 -9.16 -8.93 -0.71
CA ALA A 63 -9.25 -10.13 0.12
C ALA A 63 -9.42 -11.44 -0.68
N LYS A 64 -9.89 -11.36 -1.93
CA LYS A 64 -9.95 -12.50 -2.86
C LYS A 64 -8.60 -12.77 -3.54
N ILE A 65 -7.78 -11.74 -3.71
CA ILE A 65 -6.41 -11.90 -4.21
C ILE A 65 -5.59 -12.65 -3.15
N PRO A 66 -4.87 -13.72 -3.52
CA PRO A 66 -4.01 -14.45 -2.60
C PRO A 66 -2.99 -13.54 -1.90
N CYS A 67 -2.72 -13.83 -0.62
CA CYS A 67 -1.57 -13.23 0.06
C CYS A 67 -0.29 -13.72 -0.62
N GLU A 68 0.62 -12.80 -0.89
CA GLU A 68 1.99 -13.19 -1.20
C GLU A 68 2.65 -13.87 -0.01
N PRO A 69 3.54 -14.84 -0.25
CA PRO A 69 4.50 -15.28 0.77
C PRO A 69 5.27 -14.08 1.33
N ILE A 70 5.84 -14.24 2.52
CA ILE A 70 6.67 -13.20 3.15
C ILE A 70 7.73 -12.74 2.15
N THR A 71 7.71 -11.45 1.83
CA THR A 71 8.58 -10.88 0.80
C THR A 71 8.98 -9.45 1.17
N THR A 72 10.17 -9.06 0.76
CA THR A 72 10.58 -7.66 0.84
C THR A 72 9.91 -6.87 -0.28
N VAL A 73 9.27 -5.77 0.07
CA VAL A 73 8.72 -4.79 -0.89
C VAL A 73 9.29 -3.41 -0.60
N TRP A 74 9.33 -2.57 -1.64
CA TRP A 74 9.98 -1.28 -1.60
C TRP A 74 8.96 -0.15 -1.84
N ARG A 75 9.15 0.96 -1.14
CA ARG A 75 8.35 2.18 -1.37
C ARG A 75 9.21 3.42 -1.23
N GLY A 76 9.14 4.30 -2.21
CA GLY A 76 9.76 5.62 -2.15
C GLY A 76 8.77 6.71 -1.73
N VAL A 77 9.25 7.69 -0.96
CA VAL A 77 8.55 8.95 -0.70
C VAL A 77 9.52 10.12 -0.78
N LYS A 78 9.05 11.29 -1.25
CA LYS A 78 9.84 12.53 -1.39
C LYS A 78 9.81 13.39 -0.12
N LYS A 79 10.22 12.82 1.01
CA LYS A 79 10.46 13.52 2.26
C LYS A 79 11.36 12.71 3.17
N ASP A 80 12.06 13.37 4.08
CA ASP A 80 12.73 12.72 5.20
C ASP A 80 11.68 12.27 6.25
N LEU A 81 11.76 11.02 6.67
CA LEU A 81 10.94 10.42 7.72
C LEU A 81 11.77 9.81 8.86
N SER A 82 13.09 9.95 8.78
CA SER A 82 14.04 9.31 9.71
C SER A 82 13.91 9.83 11.14
N ALA A 83 13.52 11.09 11.31
CA ALA A 83 13.24 11.68 12.62
C ALA A 83 11.92 11.17 13.23
N GLU A 84 10.88 10.97 12.40
CA GLU A 84 9.55 10.54 12.83
C GLU A 84 9.51 9.04 13.20
N LEU A 85 10.30 8.21 12.52
CA LEU A 85 10.18 6.75 12.59
C LEU A 85 11.37 6.10 13.30
N GLN A 86 11.59 6.31 14.60
CA GLN A 86 12.79 5.75 15.25
C GLN A 86 12.82 4.20 15.32
N PRO A 87 14.00 3.55 15.23
CA PRO A 87 14.14 2.10 15.42
C PRO A 87 13.54 1.61 16.73
N GLY A 88 12.89 0.44 16.69
CA GLY A 88 12.16 -0.17 17.79
C GLY A 88 10.74 0.39 18.01
N ALA A 89 10.36 1.48 17.34
CA ALA A 89 9.02 2.04 17.49
C ALA A 89 7.96 1.18 16.77
N PRO A 90 6.86 0.81 17.45
CA PRO A 90 5.68 0.28 16.77
C PRO A 90 4.98 1.41 16.02
N LEU A 91 4.44 1.11 14.84
CA LEU A 91 3.66 2.06 14.05
C LEU A 91 2.48 1.37 13.36
N THR A 92 1.38 2.12 13.21
CA THR A 92 0.26 1.73 12.37
C THR A 92 0.30 2.52 11.07
N TRP A 93 0.51 1.82 9.97
CA TRP A 93 0.47 2.38 8.63
C TRP A 93 -0.98 2.45 8.16
N TRP A 94 -1.63 3.59 8.41
CA TRP A 94 -3.07 3.75 8.20
C TRP A 94 -3.52 3.73 6.74
N SER A 95 -2.71 4.27 5.82
CA SER A 95 -3.03 4.28 4.39
C SER A 95 -2.83 2.90 3.77
N PHE A 96 -3.50 2.66 2.65
CA PHE A 96 -3.02 1.64 1.71
C PHE A 96 -1.64 2.06 1.20
N SER A 97 -0.74 1.08 1.01
CA SER A 97 0.63 1.37 0.58
C SER A 97 0.92 0.66 -0.75
N SER A 98 0.99 1.43 -1.84
CA SER A 98 1.53 0.92 -3.10
C SER A 98 3.04 0.76 -2.97
N CYS A 99 3.51 -0.46 -3.13
CA CYS A 99 4.90 -0.86 -3.09
C CYS A 99 5.25 -1.57 -4.39
N THR A 100 6.54 -1.79 -4.62
CA THR A 100 7.03 -2.56 -5.75
C THR A 100 8.01 -3.64 -5.27
N LYS A 101 8.07 -4.76 -5.99
CA LYS A 101 9.15 -5.74 -5.83
C LYS A 101 10.42 -5.33 -6.56
N SER A 102 10.33 -4.39 -7.49
CA SER A 102 11.42 -3.99 -8.36
C SER A 102 12.00 -2.63 -7.95
N LEU A 103 13.25 -2.62 -7.49
CA LEU A 103 13.95 -1.37 -7.13
C LEU A 103 14.12 -0.42 -8.33
N THR A 104 14.20 -0.95 -9.55
CA THR A 104 14.41 -0.13 -10.77
C THR A 104 13.22 0.80 -11.04
N VAL A 105 12.00 0.39 -10.64
CA VAL A 105 10.80 1.24 -10.74
C VAL A 105 10.99 2.53 -9.91
N LEU A 106 11.71 2.47 -8.79
CA LEU A 106 11.90 3.61 -7.89
C LEU A 106 12.90 4.64 -8.41
N GLU A 107 13.73 4.32 -9.40
CA GLU A 107 14.61 5.30 -10.04
C GLU A 107 13.83 6.40 -10.76
N ASN A 108 12.58 6.12 -11.14
CA ASN A 108 11.70 7.10 -11.75
C ASN A 108 11.37 8.23 -10.76
N ASN A 109 11.55 9.47 -11.23
CA ASN A 109 11.27 10.69 -10.47
C ASN A 109 9.83 10.81 -9.99
N MET A 110 8.86 10.06 -10.51
CA MET A 110 7.49 10.04 -9.97
C MET A 110 7.41 9.37 -8.59
N TYR A 111 8.27 8.39 -8.29
CA TYR A 111 8.27 7.69 -7.01
C TYR A 111 9.37 8.25 -6.09
N LEU A 112 10.60 7.72 -6.15
CA LEU A 112 11.71 8.17 -5.32
C LEU A 112 12.57 9.20 -6.06
N GLY A 113 13.01 8.87 -7.27
CA GLY A 113 13.96 9.68 -8.02
C GLY A 113 15.31 9.82 -7.33
N THR A 114 16.13 10.75 -7.84
CA THR A 114 17.53 10.92 -7.40
C THR A 114 17.82 12.26 -6.73
N VAL A 115 16.83 13.15 -6.63
CA VAL A 115 16.98 14.55 -6.19
C VAL A 115 16.05 14.86 -5.03
N GLY A 116 16.52 15.72 -4.11
CA GLY A 116 15.75 16.17 -2.94
C GLY A 116 15.76 15.18 -1.78
N GLU A 117 15.16 15.61 -0.68
CA GLU A 117 14.92 14.76 0.49
C GLU A 117 13.98 13.61 0.13
N ARG A 118 14.43 12.38 0.40
CA ARG A 118 13.69 11.19 0.04
C ARG A 118 13.97 10.04 0.99
N THR A 119 12.91 9.29 1.27
CA THR A 119 12.96 8.10 2.10
C THR A 119 12.60 6.88 1.25
N LEU A 120 13.48 5.89 1.26
CA LEU A 120 13.24 4.55 0.73
C LEU A 120 12.89 3.60 1.87
N PHE A 121 11.69 3.05 1.81
CA PHE A 121 11.27 1.98 2.71
C PHE A 121 11.63 0.62 2.14
N SER A 122 12.29 -0.20 2.96
CA SER A 122 12.36 -1.65 2.80
C SER A 122 11.37 -2.27 3.76
N VAL A 123 10.40 -3.05 3.28
CA VAL A 123 9.35 -3.61 4.13
C VAL A 123 9.35 -5.13 4.02
N GLU A 124 9.62 -5.83 5.12
CA GLU A 124 9.30 -7.26 5.27
C GLU A 124 7.77 -7.39 5.37
N ALA A 125 7.10 -7.59 4.24
CA ALA A 125 5.64 -7.69 4.16
C ALA A 125 5.19 -9.15 4.29
N ILE A 126 4.13 -9.37 5.07
CA ILE A 126 3.55 -10.71 5.31
C ILE A 126 2.23 -10.92 4.56
N ASN A 127 1.55 -9.87 4.12
CA ASN A 127 0.25 -9.98 3.45
C ASN A 127 0.09 -9.05 2.25
N GLY A 128 1.17 -8.82 1.50
CA GLY A 128 1.09 -8.07 0.25
C GLY A 128 0.11 -8.68 -0.75
N ARG A 129 -0.55 -7.84 -1.53
CA ARG A 129 -1.42 -8.24 -2.65
C ARG A 129 -0.79 -7.83 -3.96
N ILE A 130 -0.46 -8.78 -4.82
CA ILE A 130 -0.08 -8.46 -6.20
C ILE A 130 -1.32 -7.99 -6.93
N ILE A 131 -1.30 -6.74 -7.38
CA ILE A 131 -2.42 -6.14 -8.09
C ILE A 131 -2.09 -5.77 -9.54
N SER A 132 -0.91 -6.17 -10.05
CA SER A 132 -0.43 -5.87 -11.40
C SER A 132 -1.46 -6.16 -12.49
N ASP A 133 -2.17 -7.29 -12.37
CA ASP A 133 -3.16 -7.73 -13.37
C ASP A 133 -4.45 -6.90 -13.37
N HIS A 134 -4.66 -6.09 -12.32
CA HIS A 134 -5.82 -5.24 -12.13
C HIS A 134 -5.46 -3.75 -12.11
N SER A 135 -4.16 -3.42 -12.00
CA SER A 135 -3.63 -2.07 -11.94
C SER A 135 -3.76 -1.36 -13.29
N HIS A 136 -3.75 -0.04 -13.26
CA HIS A 136 -3.60 0.77 -14.47
C HIS A 136 -2.19 0.62 -15.07
N PHE A 137 -1.18 0.43 -14.21
CA PHE A 137 0.22 0.36 -14.58
C PHE A 137 0.75 -1.07 -14.39
N ALA A 138 0.58 -1.92 -15.40
CA ALA A 138 0.94 -3.34 -15.31
C ALA A 138 2.46 -3.60 -15.11
N THR A 139 3.32 -2.62 -15.40
CA THR A 139 4.79 -2.77 -15.41
C THR A 139 5.45 -2.42 -14.08
N GLU A 140 4.69 -2.06 -13.03
CA GLU A 140 5.26 -1.59 -11.76
C GLU A 140 5.57 -2.71 -10.75
N ASP A 141 5.27 -3.97 -11.08
CA ASP A 141 5.30 -5.10 -10.14
C ASP A 141 4.62 -4.74 -8.81
N GLU A 142 3.45 -4.11 -8.93
CA GLU A 142 2.78 -3.44 -7.82
C GLU A 142 2.28 -4.45 -6.79
N VAL A 143 2.76 -4.26 -5.56
CA VAL A 143 2.28 -4.95 -4.37
C VAL A 143 1.60 -3.95 -3.46
N LEU A 144 0.32 -4.16 -3.19
CA LEU A 144 -0.45 -3.31 -2.29
C LEU A 144 -0.44 -3.88 -0.87
N LEU A 145 -0.07 -3.04 0.10
CA LEU A 145 -0.30 -3.31 1.52
C LEU A 145 -1.64 -2.72 1.96
N LEU A 146 -2.36 -3.47 2.80
CA LEU A 146 -3.67 -3.10 3.32
C LEU A 146 -3.57 -1.91 4.31
N PRO A 147 -4.66 -1.16 4.54
CA PRO A 147 -4.67 -0.04 5.47
C PRO A 147 -4.67 -0.56 6.90
N GLY A 148 -4.17 0.25 7.84
CA GLY A 148 -4.05 -0.16 9.24
C GLY A 148 -3.02 -1.27 9.45
N THR A 149 -2.03 -1.38 8.55
CA THR A 149 -0.97 -2.37 8.66
C THR A 149 -0.07 -2.05 9.86
N HIS A 150 0.19 -3.04 10.71
CA HIS A 150 1.08 -2.86 11.86
C HIS A 150 2.50 -3.20 11.47
N MET A 151 3.43 -2.34 11.86
CA MET A 151 4.85 -2.51 11.58
C MET A 151 5.70 -2.09 12.78
N VAL A 152 6.94 -2.56 12.78
CA VAL A 152 8.00 -2.05 13.66
C VAL A 152 9.13 -1.51 12.79
N VAL A 153 9.73 -0.40 13.21
CA VAL A 153 10.96 0.09 12.60
C VAL A 153 12.11 -0.79 13.08
N VAL A 154 12.78 -1.47 12.16
CA VAL A 154 13.90 -2.37 12.48
C VAL A 154 15.22 -1.60 12.53
N SER A 155 15.50 -0.79 11.50
CA SER A 155 16.78 -0.10 11.37
C SER A 155 16.72 1.05 10.38
N HIS A 156 17.64 2.00 10.53
CA HIS A 156 17.84 3.13 9.62
C HIS A 156 19.24 3.12 9.00
N LEU A 157 19.34 3.67 7.79
CA LEU A 157 20.60 3.93 7.13
C LEU A 157 20.52 5.25 6.35
N VAL A 158 21.56 6.08 6.42
CA VAL A 158 21.71 7.30 5.62
C VAL A 158 22.92 7.11 4.69
N PRO A 159 22.74 6.47 3.53
CA PRO A 159 23.85 6.11 2.65
C PRO A 159 24.45 7.32 1.92
N SER A 160 23.68 8.40 1.75
CA SER A 160 24.12 9.64 1.12
C SER A 160 23.28 10.82 1.60
N PRO A 161 23.74 12.08 1.41
CA PRO A 161 22.95 13.24 1.76
C PRO A 161 21.56 13.21 1.12
N ASN A 162 20.54 13.51 1.91
CA ASN A 162 19.12 13.57 1.51
C ASN A 162 18.47 12.23 1.13
N LEU A 163 19.17 11.10 1.23
CA LEU A 163 18.60 9.76 1.05
C LEU A 163 18.58 9.04 2.39
N TYR A 164 17.39 8.66 2.82
CA TYR A 164 17.15 7.91 4.05
C TYR A 164 16.58 6.55 3.70
N ILE A 165 17.13 5.49 4.27
CA ILE A 165 16.61 4.13 4.13
C ILE A 165 16.04 3.69 5.48
N ILE A 166 14.77 3.30 5.49
CA ILE A 166 14.07 2.83 6.67
C ILE A 166 13.63 1.39 6.43
N HIS A 167 14.11 0.49 7.29
CA HIS A 167 13.70 -0.90 7.29
C HIS A 167 12.51 -1.09 8.24
N LEU A 168 11.40 -1.57 7.69
CA LEU A 168 10.17 -1.88 8.41
C LEU A 168 9.93 -3.39 8.36
N LYS A 169 9.39 -3.91 9.45
CA LYS A 169 8.89 -5.28 9.51
C LYS A 169 7.42 -5.27 9.85
N GLN A 170 6.60 -5.89 9.00
CA GLN A 170 5.19 -6.06 9.27
C GLN A 170 4.99 -7.07 10.40
N VAL A 171 4.04 -6.79 11.29
CA VAL A 171 3.64 -7.67 12.38
C VAL A 171 2.16 -8.01 12.28
N ILE A 172 1.78 -9.20 12.71
CA ILE A 172 0.37 -9.57 12.89
C ILE A 172 -0.12 -8.86 14.15
N PRO A 173 -1.16 -8.04 14.09
CA PRO A 173 -1.67 -7.37 15.27
C PRO A 173 -2.38 -8.36 16.19
N GLU A 174 -2.31 -8.11 17.50
CA GLU A 174 -3.06 -8.88 18.51
C GLU A 174 -4.58 -8.66 18.36
N GLU A 175 -4.97 -7.46 17.93
CA GLU A 175 -6.35 -7.08 17.69
C GLU A 175 -6.60 -6.78 16.22
N THR A 176 -7.76 -7.22 15.71
CA THR A 176 -8.14 -6.97 14.32
C THR A 176 -8.72 -5.57 14.18
N LEU A 177 -7.93 -4.63 13.63
CA LEU A 177 -8.43 -3.28 13.31
C LEU A 177 -9.31 -3.25 12.04
N LEU A 178 -9.15 -4.24 11.17
CA LEU A 178 -9.90 -4.34 9.91
C LEU A 178 -10.55 -5.72 9.82
N GLU A 179 -11.85 -5.77 10.04
CA GLU A 179 -12.59 -7.02 9.91
C GLU A 179 -12.55 -7.54 8.47
N PRO A 180 -12.42 -8.86 8.27
CA PRO A 180 -12.49 -9.45 6.93
C PRO A 180 -13.83 -9.11 6.25
N PRO A 181 -13.81 -8.77 4.95
CA PRO A 181 -15.01 -8.27 4.27
C PRO A 181 -16.10 -9.35 4.09
N PHE A 182 -15.75 -10.64 4.21
CA PHE A 182 -16.68 -11.77 4.14
C PHE A 182 -16.14 -12.96 4.93
N LYS A 183 -17.02 -13.90 5.30
CA LYS A 183 -16.64 -15.10 6.04
C LYS A 183 -15.64 -15.93 5.23
N GLY A 184 -14.52 -16.29 5.85
CA GLY A 184 -13.46 -17.08 5.22
C GLY A 184 -12.42 -16.26 4.44
N ALA A 185 -12.58 -14.94 4.34
CA ALA A 185 -11.52 -14.06 3.83
C ALA A 185 -10.29 -14.11 4.75
N LEU A 186 -9.11 -14.29 4.14
CA LEU A 186 -7.83 -14.32 4.85
C LEU A 186 -7.07 -13.03 4.57
N LEU A 187 -7.02 -12.14 5.55
CA LEU A 187 -6.24 -10.89 5.45
C LEU A 187 -4.76 -11.12 5.79
N TYR A 188 -4.45 -12.17 6.54
CA TYR A 188 -3.10 -12.59 6.88
C TYR A 188 -2.86 -14.02 6.38
N PRO A 189 -1.60 -14.43 6.15
CA PRO A 189 -1.27 -15.82 5.87
C PRO A 189 -1.81 -16.74 6.96
N LYS A 190 -2.14 -17.98 6.60
CA LYS A 190 -2.36 -19.01 7.63
C LYS A 190 -1.00 -19.29 8.32
N PRO A 191 -1.02 -19.54 9.64
CA PRO A 191 0.15 -20.03 10.35
C PRO A 191 0.71 -21.32 9.72
#